data_AF-A0A2E3B1Y1-F1
#
_entry.id   AF-A0A2E3B1Y1-F1
#
_cell.length_a   1.000
_cell.length_b   1.000
_cell.length_c   1.000
_cell.angle_alpha   90.00
_cell.angle_beta   90.00
_cell.angle_gamma   90.00
#
_symmetry.space_group_name_H-M   'P 1'
#
loop_
_entity.id
_entity.type
_entity.pdbx_description
1 polymer ?
#
loop_
_entity_poly.entity_id
_entity_poly.type
_entity_poly.pdbx_seq_one_letter_code
_entity_poly.pdbx_strand_id
1 'polypeptide(L)'
;MEFIHAVSDGFKNYANTKATASRFQLYFWFSFALISLIFCTLLDIFIFDSNAYSQLLELNKPTGWISRIWFWSIVTPSITIIVRRIKDMSQPIWNNSSFIDLPIMIVILLIMLLLLAY
;
A
#
# COMPACT_ATOMS: atom_id res chain seq x y z
N MET A 1 3.80 7.31 -16.76
CA MET A 1 3.14 6.11 -16.23
C MET A 1 1.69 6.48 -15.97
N GLU A 2 0.73 5.64 -16.35
CA GLU A 2 -0.69 5.85 -15.99
C GLU A 2 -1.07 5.01 -14.76
N PHE A 3 -2.14 5.40 -14.07
CA PHE A 3 -2.57 4.76 -12.82
C PHE A 3 -2.86 3.26 -12.98
N ILE A 4 -3.70 2.89 -13.95
CA ILE A 4 -4.07 1.48 -14.20
C ILE A 4 -2.84 0.66 -14.57
N HIS A 5 -1.95 1.22 -15.40
CA HIS A 5 -0.69 0.58 -15.75
C HIS A 5 0.20 0.36 -14.53
N ALA A 6 0.24 1.28 -13.56
CA ALA A 6 1.02 1.12 -12.33
C ALA A 6 0.48 -0.01 -11.45
N VAL A 7 -0.85 -0.12 -11.33
CA VAL A 7 -1.50 -1.22 -10.60
C VAL A 7 -1.23 -2.56 -11.27
N SER A 8 -1.43 -2.63 -12.59
CA SER A 8 -1.17 -3.84 -13.38
C SER A 8 0.29 -4.28 -13.26
N ASP A 9 1.24 -3.35 -13.35
CA ASP A 9 2.66 -3.67 -13.20
C ASP A 9 3.01 -4.18 -11.80
N GLY A 10 2.44 -3.57 -10.75
CA GLY A 10 2.70 -4.00 -9.38
C GLY A 10 2.26 -5.44 -9.11
N PHE A 11 1.07 -5.83 -9.56
CA PHE A 11 0.62 -7.22 -9.45
C PHE A 11 1.36 -8.16 -10.40
N LYS A 12 1.54 -7.80 -11.68
CA LYS A 12 2.21 -8.66 -12.66
C LYS A 12 3.65 -8.98 -12.27
N ASN A 13 4.33 -8.01 -11.67
CA ASN A 13 5.72 -8.13 -11.29
C ASN A 13 5.89 -8.26 -9.77
N TYR A 14 4.90 -8.65 -8.96
CA TYR A 14 4.95 -8.54 -7.49
C TYR A 14 6.20 -9.07 -6.75
N ALA A 15 6.95 -10.01 -7.33
CA ALA A 15 8.22 -10.55 -6.79
C ALA A 15 9.48 -10.23 -7.63
N ASN A 16 9.32 -9.56 -8.77
CA ASN A 16 10.43 -9.28 -9.68
C ASN A 16 11.21 -8.02 -9.23
N THR A 17 12.32 -8.17 -8.54
CA THR A 17 13.17 -7.04 -8.11
C THR A 17 14.19 -6.60 -9.16
N LYS A 18 14.22 -7.24 -10.34
CA LYS A 18 15.21 -6.92 -11.38
C LYS A 18 14.87 -5.65 -12.15
N ALA A 19 13.59 -5.33 -12.31
CA ALA A 19 13.13 -4.11 -12.97
C ALA A 19 13.38 -2.86 -12.10
N THR A 20 13.22 -1.68 -12.70
CA THR A 20 13.21 -0.39 -11.99
C THR A 20 11.79 0.16 -11.93
N ALA A 21 11.53 1.05 -10.97
CA ALA A 21 10.23 1.68 -10.80
C ALA A 21 10.37 3.20 -10.83
N SER A 22 9.57 3.83 -11.69
CA SER A 22 9.52 5.30 -11.76
C SER A 22 8.85 5.89 -10.52
N ARG A 23 9.09 7.19 -10.28
CA ARG A 23 8.45 7.94 -9.19
C ARG A 23 6.91 7.85 -9.27
N PHE A 24 6.33 8.10 -10.44
CA PHE A 24 4.88 8.04 -10.63
C PHE A 24 4.30 6.65 -10.38
N GLN A 25 5.03 5.60 -10.74
CA GLN A 25 4.61 4.23 -10.45
C GLN A 25 4.51 3.97 -8.94
N LEU A 26 5.49 4.45 -8.17
CA LEU A 26 5.47 4.35 -6.70
C LEU A 26 4.22 5.03 -6.14
N TYR A 27 3.98 6.31 -6.49
CA TYR A 27 2.81 7.04 -5.98
C TYR A 27 1.49 6.39 -6.36
N PHE A 28 1.29 6.02 -7.62
CA PHE A 28 0.04 5.41 -8.06
C PHE A 28 -0.21 4.04 -7.43
N TRP A 29 0.83 3.22 -7.27
CA TRP A 29 0.72 1.97 -6.56
C TRP A 29 0.28 2.18 -5.10
N PHE A 30 0.94 3.09 -4.38
CA PHE A 30 0.63 3.32 -2.97
C PHE A 30 -0.72 4.01 -2.76
N SER A 31 -1.15 4.89 -3.66
CA SER A 31 -2.51 5.43 -3.66
C SER A 31 -3.55 4.33 -3.87
N PHE A 32 -3.33 3.43 -4.83
CA PHE A 32 -4.19 2.27 -5.04
C PHE A 32 -4.23 1.36 -3.81
N ALA A 33 -3.08 1.00 -3.27
CA ALA A 33 -2.96 0.13 -2.09
C ALA A 33 -3.75 0.71 -0.91
N LEU A 34 -3.64 2.02 -0.68
CA LEU A 34 -4.30 2.69 0.44
C LEU A 34 -5.81 2.74 0.25
N ILE A 35 -6.27 3.19 -0.92
CA ILE A 35 -7.69 3.32 -1.24
C ILE A 35 -8.36 1.94 -1.24
N SER A 36 -7.72 0.93 -1.82
CA SER A 36 -8.26 -0.43 -1.86
C SER A 36 -8.33 -1.08 -0.49
N LEU A 37 -7.34 -0.83 0.39
CA LEU A 37 -7.40 -1.30 1.77
C LEU A 37 -8.55 -0.63 2.55
N ILE A 38 -8.70 0.70 2.45
CA ILE A 38 -9.84 1.41 3.05
C ILE A 38 -11.16 0.82 2.55
N PHE A 39 -11.27 0.58 1.24
CA PHE A 39 -12.46 -0.03 0.65
C PHE A 39 -12.74 -1.42 1.21
N CYS A 40 -11.72 -2.29 1.34
CA CYS A 40 -11.86 -3.60 1.95
C CYS A 40 -12.27 -3.52 3.43
N THR A 41 -11.75 -2.56 4.19
CA THR A 41 -12.17 -2.31 5.58
C THR A 41 -13.64 -1.89 5.65
N LEU A 42 -14.10 -1.01 4.75
CA LEU A 42 -15.52 -0.65 4.66
C LEU A 42 -16.41 -1.84 4.28
N LEU A 43 -15.93 -2.72 3.40
CA LEU A 43 -16.64 -3.97 3.07
C LEU A 43 -16.73 -4.90 4.27
N ASP A 44 -15.66 -5.06 5.06
CA ASP A 44 -15.69 -5.86 6.28
C ASP A 44 -16.76 -5.33 7.25
N ILE A 45 -16.81 -4.01 7.45
CA ILE A 45 -17.81 -3.36 8.30
C ILE A 45 -19.22 -3.62 7.76
N PHE A 46 -19.46 -3.42 6.47
CA PHE A 46 -20.79 -3.57 5.86
C PHE A 46 -21.31 -5.01 5.87
N ILE A 47 -20.43 -5.99 5.65
CA ILE A 47 -20.80 -7.41 5.50
C ILE A 47 -20.87 -8.12 6.86
N PHE A 48 -19.92 -7.85 7.76
CA PHE A 48 -19.77 -8.60 9.01
C PHE A 48 -20.25 -7.86 10.25
N ASP A 49 -20.62 -6.57 10.16
CA ASP A 49 -21.10 -5.81 11.30
C ASP A 49 -22.44 -5.09 11.03
N SER A 50 -23.52 -5.64 11.60
CA SER A 50 -24.86 -5.03 11.52
C SER A 50 -25.02 -3.75 12.36
N ASN A 51 -24.02 -3.38 13.17
CA ASN A 51 -24.01 -2.18 14.02
C ASN A 51 -22.87 -1.20 13.63
N ALA A 52 -22.55 -1.12 12.33
CA ALA A 52 -21.45 -0.38 11.71
C ALA A 52 -21.23 1.09 12.15
N TYR A 53 -22.28 1.81 12.59
CA TYR A 53 -22.16 3.23 12.92
C TYR A 53 -21.53 3.53 14.28
N SER A 54 -21.63 2.63 15.27
CA SER A 54 -21.04 2.88 16.61
C SER A 54 -19.55 2.56 16.66
N GLN A 55 -19.01 1.82 15.69
CA GLN A 55 -17.65 1.29 15.73
C GLN A 55 -16.65 2.07 14.89
N LEU A 56 -17.10 2.95 13.98
CA LEU A 56 -16.20 3.85 13.24
C LEU A 56 -15.36 4.76 14.16
N LEU A 57 -15.79 4.98 15.41
CA LEU A 57 -15.02 5.66 16.45
C LEU A 57 -14.35 4.70 17.47
N GLU A 58 -14.78 3.43 17.53
CA GLU A 58 -14.18 2.43 18.40
C GLU A 58 -13.05 1.71 17.66
N LEU A 59 -11.89 2.36 17.61
CA LEU A 59 -10.62 1.86 17.05
C LEU A 59 -10.08 0.57 17.71
N ASN A 60 -10.91 -0.21 18.41
CA ASN A 60 -10.49 -1.32 19.28
C ASN A 60 -11.01 -2.69 18.80
N LYS A 61 -11.65 -2.78 17.63
CA LYS A 61 -12.18 -4.04 17.13
C LYS A 61 -11.40 -4.50 15.91
N PRO A 62 -10.74 -5.66 15.98
CA PRO A 62 -9.85 -6.11 14.93
C PRO A 62 -10.60 -6.14 13.59
N THR A 63 -9.99 -5.52 12.57
CA THR A 63 -10.46 -5.57 11.19
C THR A 63 -10.81 -6.98 10.72
N GLY A 64 -11.85 -7.07 9.89
CA GLY A 64 -12.38 -8.32 9.35
C GLY A 64 -11.43 -9.05 8.39
N TRP A 65 -11.85 -10.23 7.96
CA TRP A 65 -10.98 -11.12 7.16
C TRP A 65 -10.67 -10.58 5.76
N ILE A 66 -11.54 -9.75 5.16
CA ILE A 66 -11.35 -9.25 3.78
C ILE A 66 -10.16 -8.31 3.72
N SER A 67 -10.14 -7.27 4.57
CA SER A 67 -9.03 -6.32 4.68
C SER A 67 -7.73 -7.00 5.05
N ARG A 68 -7.76 -8.04 5.91
CA ARG A 68 -6.58 -8.84 6.25
C ARG A 68 -5.99 -9.58 5.05
N ILE A 69 -6.81 -10.34 4.33
CA ILE A 69 -6.37 -11.07 3.14
C ILE A 69 -5.88 -10.09 2.07
N TRP A 70 -6.58 -8.96 1.91
CA TRP A 70 -6.22 -7.94 0.95
C TRP A 70 -4.88 -7.27 1.27
N PHE A 71 -4.65 -6.90 2.53
CA PHE A 71 -3.38 -6.34 2.97
C PHE A 71 -2.18 -7.24 2.62
N TRP A 72 -2.29 -8.54 2.93
CA TRP A 72 -1.23 -9.50 2.60
C TRP A 72 -1.04 -9.65 1.09
N SER A 73 -2.07 -9.41 0.28
CA SER A 73 -1.98 -9.42 -1.18
C SER A 73 -1.26 -8.19 -1.75
N ILE A 74 -1.36 -7.03 -1.09
CA ILE A 74 -0.74 -5.76 -1.54
C ILE A 74 0.63 -5.49 -0.91
N VAL A 75 0.96 -6.08 0.24
CA VAL A 75 2.21 -5.78 0.97
C VAL A 75 3.45 -6.22 0.19
N THR A 76 3.44 -7.42 -0.38
CA THR A 76 4.56 -7.95 -1.17
C THR A 76 4.88 -7.07 -2.38
N PRO A 77 3.91 -6.75 -3.26
CA PRO A 77 4.18 -5.84 -4.37
C PRO A 77 4.58 -4.42 -3.91
N SER A 78 4.07 -3.92 -2.78
CA SER A 78 4.50 -2.63 -2.20
C SER A 78 5.98 -2.62 -1.83
N ILE A 79 6.45 -3.66 -1.13
CA ILE A 79 7.88 -3.83 -0.79
C ILE A 79 8.72 -3.93 -2.07
N THR A 80 8.27 -4.73 -3.03
CA THR A 80 9.00 -4.92 -4.29
C THR A 80 9.15 -3.60 -5.06
N ILE A 81 8.10 -2.77 -5.14
CA ILE A 81 8.17 -1.48 -5.85
C ILE A 81 9.11 -0.50 -5.12
N ILE A 82 9.13 -0.50 -3.79
CA ILE A 82 10.12 0.27 -3.01
C ILE A 82 11.54 -0.14 -3.40
N VAL A 83 11.83 -1.45 -3.42
CA VAL A 83 13.15 -1.98 -3.81
C VAL A 83 13.51 -1.56 -5.24
N ARG A 84 12.57 -1.67 -6.19
CA ARG A 84 12.78 -1.23 -7.57
C ARG A 84 13.05 0.26 -7.67
N ARG A 85 12.39 1.07 -6.84
CA ARG A 85 12.57 2.52 -6.83
C ARG A 85 13.94 2.88 -6.28
N ILE A 86 14.40 2.21 -5.21
CA ILE A 86 15.76 2.37 -4.68
C ILE A 86 16.79 2.06 -5.75
N LYS A 87 16.59 0.98 -6.51
CA LYS A 87 17.49 0.58 -7.60
C LYS A 87 17.54 1.59 -8.75
N ASP A 88 16.45 2.31 -9.00
CA ASP A 88 16.37 3.35 -10.03
C ASP A 88 17.11 4.65 -9.65
N MET A 89 17.38 4.86 -8.35
CA MET A 89 18.09 6.04 -7.89
C MET A 89 19.57 5.97 -8.30
N SER A 90 19.94 6.76 -9.31
CA SER A 90 21.30 6.81 -9.87
C SER A 90 22.33 7.53 -9.00
N GLN A 91 21.88 8.30 -8.02
CA GLN A 91 22.74 9.06 -7.09
C GLN A 91 22.70 8.46 -5.68
N PRO A 92 23.74 8.69 -4.86
CA PRO A 92 23.75 8.30 -3.47
C PRO A 92 22.47 8.76 -2.78
N ILE A 93 21.86 7.87 -2.02
CA ILE A 93 20.55 8.02 -1.36
C ILE A 93 20.43 9.37 -0.64
N TRP A 94 21.53 9.87 -0.06
CA TRP A 94 21.56 11.10 0.74
C TRP A 94 21.58 12.39 -0.08
N ASN A 95 21.92 12.33 -1.37
CA ASN A 95 22.04 13.51 -2.23
C ASN A 95 20.90 13.63 -3.25
N ASN A 96 19.95 12.69 -3.22
CA ASN A 96 18.83 12.65 -4.15
C ASN A 96 17.57 13.25 -3.49
N SER A 97 17.03 14.33 -4.04
CA SER A 97 15.80 14.95 -3.53
C SER A 97 14.58 14.00 -3.59
N SER A 98 14.62 12.98 -4.45
CA SER A 98 13.59 11.94 -4.54
C SER A 98 13.68 10.90 -3.41
N PHE A 99 14.68 11.00 -2.52
CA PHE A 99 14.80 10.11 -1.38
C PHE A 99 13.59 10.19 -0.45
N ILE A 100 13.00 11.39 -0.30
CA ILE A 100 11.87 11.64 0.60
C ILE A 100 10.63 10.80 0.26
N ASP A 101 10.53 10.32 -0.98
CA ASP A 101 9.43 9.45 -1.41
C ASP A 101 9.44 8.12 -0.65
N LEU A 102 10.62 7.56 -0.34
CA LEU A 102 10.77 6.26 0.33
C LEU A 102 10.25 6.25 1.78
N PRO A 103 10.69 7.16 2.68
CA PRO A 103 10.17 7.20 4.04
C PRO A 103 8.68 7.52 4.05
N ILE A 104 8.17 8.35 3.13
CA ILE A 104 6.73 8.58 2.99
C ILE A 104 5.99 7.26 2.69
N MET A 105 6.48 6.46 1.74
CA MET A 105 5.85 5.17 1.41
C MET A 105 5.95 4.16 2.57
N ILE A 106 7.05 4.16 3.32
CA ILE A 106 7.18 3.33 4.52
C ILE A 106 6.16 3.76 5.59
N VAL A 107 6.00 5.06 5.83
CA VAL A 107 4.98 5.59 6.76
C VAL A 107 3.58 5.19 6.30
N ILE A 108 3.29 5.25 4.99
CA ILE A 108 2.01 4.80 4.45
C ILE A 108 1.79 3.30 4.71
N LEU A 109 2.79 2.44 4.52
CA LEU A 109 2.70 1.01 4.86
C LEU A 109 2.48 0.77 6.35
N LEU A 110 3.12 1.56 7.22
CA LEU A 110 2.89 1.47 8.67
C LEU A 110 1.48 1.91 9.04
N ILE A 111 0.94 2.95 8.39
CA ILE A 111 -0.46 3.37 8.55
C ILE A 111 -1.40 2.25 8.10
N MET A 112 -1.15 1.62 6.95
CA MET A 112 -1.93 0.46 6.49
C MET A 112 -1.89 -0.70 7.48
N LEU A 113 -0.74 -0.96 8.08
CA LEU A 113 -0.59 -2.00 9.10
C LEU A 113 -1.34 -1.65 10.39
N LEU A 114 -1.30 -0.38 10.82
CA LEU A 114 -2.07 0.13 11.96
C LEU A 114 -3.57 0.00 11.72
N LEU A 115 -4.05 0.33 10.51
CA LEU A 115 -5.44 0.16 10.11
C LEU A 115 -5.91 -1.30 10.18
N LEU A 116 -5.01 -2.28 10.25
CA LEU A 116 -5.32 -3.70 10.34
C LEU A 116 -5.23 -4.21 11.79
N ALA A 117 -4.40 -3.57 12.62
CA ALA A 117 -4.24 -3.89 14.03
C ALA A 117 -5.41 -3.42 14.90
N TYR A 118 -6.10 -2.37 14.46
CA TYR A 118 -7.17 -1.66 15.17
C TYR A 118 -8.47 -1.69 14.38
#